data_AF-A0A840BZV7-F1
#
_entry.id   AF-A0A840BZV7-F1
#
_cell.length_a   1.000
_cell.length_b   1.000
_cell.length_c   1.000
_cell.angle_alpha   90.00
_cell.angle_beta   90.00
_cell.angle_gamma   90.00
#
_symmetry.space_group_name_H-M   'P 1'
#
loop_
_entity.id
_entity.type
_entity.pdbx_description
1 polymer ?
#
loop_
_entity_poly.entity_id
_entity_poly.type
_entity_poly.pdbx_seq_one_letter_code
_entity_poly.pdbx_strand_id
1 'polypeptide(L)'
;MTQSNDKDSPEVDTTEAMFEQWREQESRVPLDDLRPQDGIVFLIYWALFAVVLLQFWTRYVLNDSYGWTEEIARYLLIAVTFIGSVTAMRKGSHIAVEAVITLAPKAVRHWTLVIIDGLVTLFCGAMAWYGYELGARAPGYMVSVDIPKSVIYWVVSAGLAAMTVHAAIRFVQRLKGKLEDETSGAILD
;
A
#
# COMPACT_ATOMS: atom_id res chain seq x y z
N MET A 1 -35.54 45.65 -26.93
CA MET A 1 -34.36 44.89 -27.39
C MET A 1 -33.35 44.91 -26.25
N THR A 2 -33.47 43.97 -25.31
CA THR A 2 -32.51 43.74 -24.23
C THR A 2 -32.76 42.33 -23.74
N GLN A 3 -31.92 41.41 -24.22
CA GLN A 3 -31.89 40.03 -23.76
C GLN A 3 -31.47 40.04 -22.29
N SER A 4 -32.39 39.70 -21.40
CA SER A 4 -32.07 39.30 -20.03
C SER A 4 -31.59 37.86 -20.10
N ASN A 5 -30.28 37.71 -19.93
CA ASN A 5 -29.49 36.50 -19.95
C ASN A 5 -30.05 35.45 -18.97
N ASP A 6 -30.79 34.48 -19.49
CA ASP A 6 -31.19 33.25 -18.82
C ASP A 6 -29.99 32.29 -18.80
N LYS A 7 -29.26 32.32 -17.69
CA LYS A 7 -28.08 31.48 -17.42
C LYS A 7 -28.14 30.83 -16.03
N ASP A 8 -29.35 30.63 -15.49
CA ASP A 8 -29.55 29.76 -14.33
C ASP A 8 -29.93 28.36 -14.82
N SER A 9 -28.93 27.65 -15.32
CA SER A 9 -29.03 26.23 -15.58
C SER A 9 -29.08 25.44 -14.25
N PRO A 10 -29.82 24.32 -14.19
CA PRO A 10 -30.03 23.49 -12.98
C PRO A 10 -28.78 22.72 -12.49
N GLU A 11 -27.59 23.20 -12.83
CA GLU A 11 -26.32 22.48 -12.68
C GLU A 11 -25.76 22.56 -11.25
N VAL A 12 -26.10 23.62 -10.50
CA VAL A 12 -25.57 23.89 -9.15
C VAL A 12 -26.13 22.92 -8.09
N ASP A 13 -27.41 22.57 -8.18
CA ASP A 13 -28.08 21.62 -7.25
C ASP A 13 -27.49 20.20 -7.37
N THR A 14 -27.10 19.82 -8.59
CA THR A 14 -26.54 18.50 -8.88
C THR A 14 -25.09 18.38 -8.41
N THR A 15 -24.32 19.48 -8.47
CA THR A 15 -22.93 19.50 -7.98
C THR A 15 -22.88 19.47 -6.47
N GLU A 16 -23.70 20.26 -5.77
CA GLU A 16 -23.77 20.21 -4.30
C GLU A 16 -24.20 18.83 -3.80
N ALA A 17 -25.20 18.20 -4.42
CA ALA A 17 -25.61 16.83 -4.10
C ALA A 17 -24.49 15.79 -4.32
N MET A 18 -23.69 15.92 -5.40
CA MET A 18 -22.51 15.08 -5.62
C MET A 18 -21.43 15.29 -4.55
N PHE A 19 -21.18 16.54 -4.14
CA PHE A 19 -20.21 16.86 -3.10
C PHE A 19 -20.65 16.40 -1.71
N GLU A 20 -21.95 16.40 -1.42
CA GLU A 20 -22.49 15.82 -0.19
C GLU A 20 -22.36 14.30 -0.16
N GLN A 21 -22.68 13.60 -1.26
CA GLN A 21 -22.46 12.15 -1.36
C GLN A 21 -20.97 11.77 -1.21
N TRP A 22 -20.07 12.53 -1.84
CA TRP A 22 -18.63 12.34 -1.66
C TRP A 22 -18.20 12.60 -0.21
N ARG A 23 -18.70 13.67 0.45
CA ARG A 23 -18.44 13.95 1.87
C ARG A 23 -18.92 12.82 2.78
N GLU A 24 -20.09 12.25 2.51
CA GLU A 24 -20.62 11.14 3.28
C GLU A 24 -19.81 9.85 3.07
N GLN A 25 -19.39 9.54 1.83
CA GLN A 25 -18.49 8.41 1.55
C GLN A 25 -17.12 8.57 2.22
N GLU A 26 -16.54 9.77 2.18
CA GLU A 26 -15.19 10.05 2.70
C GLU A 26 -15.17 10.13 4.24
N SER A 27 -16.29 10.48 4.86
CA SER A 27 -16.42 10.55 6.33
C SER A 27 -16.37 9.18 7.01
N ARG A 28 -16.68 8.09 6.29
CA ARG A 28 -16.68 6.74 6.83
C ARG A 28 -15.32 6.08 6.60
N VAL A 29 -14.31 6.52 7.35
CA VAL A 29 -13.09 5.72 7.52
C VAL A 29 -13.44 4.57 8.49
N PRO A 30 -13.52 3.30 8.03
CA PRO A 30 -13.81 2.18 8.91
C PRO A 30 -12.64 1.97 9.88
N LEU A 31 -12.75 2.55 11.08
CA LEU A 31 -11.76 2.40 12.16
C LEU A 31 -11.77 0.99 12.77
N ASP A 32 -12.77 0.18 12.42
CA ASP A 32 -12.98 -1.20 12.82
C ASP A 32 -12.04 -2.21 12.14
N ASP A 33 -11.41 -1.87 11.01
CA ASP A 33 -10.38 -2.70 10.34
C ASP A 33 -8.94 -2.40 10.82
N LEU A 34 -8.75 -1.57 11.85
CA LEU A 34 -7.41 -1.34 12.42
C LEU A 34 -6.92 -2.59 13.14
N ARG A 35 -5.91 -3.26 12.57
CA ARG A 35 -5.23 -4.36 13.24
C ARG A 35 -4.04 -3.84 14.05
N PRO A 36 -3.59 -4.57 15.09
CA PRO A 36 -2.40 -4.20 15.86
C PRO A 36 -1.14 -3.99 15.00
N GLN A 37 -1.02 -4.72 13.89
CA GLN A 37 0.07 -4.57 12.93
C GLN A 37 0.10 -3.18 12.25
N ASP A 38 -1.05 -2.54 12.09
CA ASP A 38 -1.16 -1.22 11.44
C ASP A 38 -0.62 -0.13 12.37
N GLY A 39 -0.68 -0.34 13.69
CA GLY A 39 -0.04 0.51 14.69
C GLY A 39 1.49 0.50 14.58
N ILE A 40 2.11 -0.64 14.25
CA ILE A 40 3.56 -0.73 14.05
C ILE A 40 3.98 0.12 12.83
N VAL A 41 3.26 0.00 11.72
CA VAL A 41 3.51 0.81 10.52
C VAL A 41 3.38 2.30 10.83
N PHE A 42 2.34 2.67 11.58
CA PHE A 42 2.11 4.06 11.99
C PHE A 42 3.26 4.61 12.85
N LEU A 43 3.76 3.82 13.81
CA LEU A 43 4.91 4.22 14.63
C LEU A 43 6.18 4.42 13.80
N ILE A 44 6.48 3.48 12.88
CA ILE A 44 7.66 3.60 11.99
C ILE A 44 7.52 4.81 11.07
N TYR A 45 6.31 5.07 10.56
CA TYR A 45 6.03 6.24 9.74
C TYR A 45 6.27 7.54 10.50
N TRP A 46 5.80 7.64 11.74
CA TRP A 46 6.03 8.82 12.59
C TRP A 46 7.51 9.01 12.93
N ALA A 47 8.24 7.92 13.17
CA ALA A 47 9.69 7.97 13.35
C ALA A 47 10.38 8.50 12.09
N LEU A 48 10.00 7.99 10.91
CA LEU A 48 10.51 8.47 9.62
C LEU A 48 10.26 9.97 9.45
N PHE A 49 9.01 10.40 9.70
CA PHE A 49 8.62 11.80 9.61
C PHE A 49 9.48 12.69 10.51
N ALA A 50 9.68 12.29 11.77
CA ALA A 50 10.49 13.03 12.73
C ALA A 50 11.97 13.12 12.29
N VAL A 51 12.56 12.03 11.77
CA VAL A 51 13.95 12.02 11.29
C VAL A 51 14.11 12.91 10.05
N VAL A 52 13.18 12.84 9.11
CA VAL A 52 13.19 13.68 7.91
C VAL A 52 13.02 15.15 8.31
N LEU A 53 12.09 15.47 9.21
CA LEU A 53 11.90 16.82 9.74
C LEU A 53 13.17 17.35 10.42
N LEU A 54 13.84 16.50 11.22
CA LEU A 54 15.12 16.83 11.84
C LEU A 54 16.19 17.11 10.77
N GLN A 55 16.27 16.29 9.73
CA GLN A 55 17.21 16.48 8.62
C GLN A 55 16.99 17.81 7.89
N PHE A 56 15.73 18.18 7.64
CA PHE A 56 15.39 19.50 7.10
C PHE A 56 15.81 20.61 8.06
N TRP A 57 15.46 20.49 9.34
CA TRP A 57 15.80 21.50 10.33
C TRP A 57 17.31 21.71 10.45
N THR A 58 18.11 20.65 10.52
CA THR A 58 19.57 20.75 10.63
C THR A 58 20.18 21.40 9.38
N ARG A 59 19.70 20.99 8.20
CA ARG A 59 20.23 21.50 6.94
C ARG A 59 19.91 22.98 6.73
N TYR A 60 18.69 23.40 7.03
CA TYR A 60 18.22 24.76 6.71
C TYR A 60 18.42 25.76 7.85
N VAL A 61 18.46 25.30 9.11
CA VAL A 61 18.59 26.17 10.29
C VAL A 61 20.02 26.18 10.82
N LEU A 62 20.66 25.02 10.95
CA LEU A 62 22.04 24.91 11.44
C LEU A 62 23.10 25.02 10.34
N ASN A 63 22.69 25.01 9.07
CA ASN A 63 23.58 25.00 7.90
C ASN A 63 24.60 23.84 7.94
N ASP A 64 24.24 22.73 8.60
CA ASP A 64 25.05 21.51 8.73
C ASP A 64 24.18 20.28 8.42
N SER A 65 24.74 19.30 7.68
CA SER A 65 24.04 18.07 7.33
C SER A 65 24.59 16.90 8.12
N TYR A 66 23.82 16.44 9.11
CA TYR A 66 24.13 15.20 9.79
C TYR A 66 23.91 13.99 8.87
N GLY A 67 24.99 13.44 8.32
CA GLY A 67 24.96 12.30 7.40
C GLY A 67 24.24 11.06 7.96
N TRP A 68 24.23 10.87 9.28
CA TRP A 68 23.51 9.77 9.92
C TRP A 68 21.99 9.87 9.77
N THR A 69 21.42 11.08 9.66
CA THR A 69 19.96 11.27 9.49
C THR A 69 19.47 10.77 8.14
N GLU A 70 20.26 10.96 7.09
CA GLU A 70 19.94 10.47 5.73
C GLU A 70 19.93 8.94 5.69
N GLU A 71 20.92 8.31 6.32
CA GLU A 71 21.05 6.86 6.39
C GLU A 71 19.87 6.25 7.17
N ILE A 72 19.50 6.81 8.32
CA ILE A 72 18.35 6.34 9.11
C ILE A 72 17.03 6.58 8.38
N ALA A 73 16.82 7.75 7.77
CA ALA A 73 15.61 8.05 7.01
C ALA A 73 15.40 7.04 5.87
N ARG A 74 16.47 6.69 5.15
CA ARG A 74 16.42 5.67 4.09
C ARG A 74 15.99 4.30 4.63
N TYR A 75 16.46 3.91 5.80
CA TYR A 75 16.10 2.61 6.40
C TYR A 75 14.71 2.56 6.98
N LEU A 76 14.26 3.64 7.62
CA LEU A 76 12.88 3.77 8.07
C LEU A 76 11.92 3.79 6.87
N LEU A 77 12.31 4.44 5.77
CA LEU A 77 11.54 4.44 4.52
C LEU A 77 11.41 3.02 3.93
N ILE A 78 12.50 2.25 3.91
CA ILE A 78 12.46 0.85 3.48
C ILE A 78 11.54 0.03 4.40
N ALA A 79 11.71 0.14 5.73
CA ALA A 79 10.92 -0.60 6.70
C ALA A 79 9.41 -0.29 6.58
N VAL A 80 9.04 1.00 6.54
CA VAL A 80 7.63 1.40 6.40
C VAL A 80 7.05 0.95 5.06
N THR A 81 7.84 0.97 3.98
CA THR A 81 7.38 0.53 2.66
C THR A 81 7.03 -0.96 2.68
N PHE A 82 7.93 -1.82 3.16
CA PHE A 82 7.69 -3.27 3.13
C PHE A 82 6.65 -3.71 4.16
N ILE A 83 6.70 -3.18 5.38
CA ILE A 83 5.72 -3.52 6.42
C ILE A 83 4.34 -2.94 6.05
N GLY A 84 4.28 -1.70 5.56
CA GLY A 84 3.05 -1.08 5.07
C GLY A 84 2.46 -1.80 3.86
N SER A 85 3.30 -2.33 2.96
CA SER A 85 2.86 -3.12 1.81
C SER A 85 2.14 -4.41 2.21
N VAL A 86 2.44 -5.00 3.37
CA VAL A 86 1.69 -6.16 3.90
C VAL A 86 0.22 -5.78 4.17
N THR A 87 0.00 -4.64 4.82
CA THR A 87 -1.36 -4.14 5.07
C THR A 87 -2.06 -3.73 3.78
N ALA A 88 -1.35 -3.10 2.84
CA ALA A 88 -1.90 -2.79 1.52
C ALA A 88 -2.30 -4.05 0.75
N MET A 89 -1.48 -5.11 0.81
CA MET A 89 -1.74 -6.41 0.19
C MET A 89 -2.97 -7.10 0.76
N ARG A 90 -3.24 -6.91 2.05
CA ARG A 90 -4.47 -7.37 2.72
C ARG A 90 -5.71 -6.61 2.25
N LYS A 91 -5.61 -5.28 2.09
CA LYS A 91 -6.75 -4.40 1.80
C LYS A 91 -7.15 -4.33 0.31
N GLY A 92 -6.31 -4.80 -0.61
CA GLY A 92 -6.70 -4.95 -2.02
C GLY A 92 -5.62 -4.48 -2.99
N SER A 93 -4.57 -5.28 -3.17
CA SER A 93 -3.40 -4.91 -3.99
C SER A 93 -3.66 -4.59 -5.47
N HIS A 94 -4.83 -4.95 -6.02
CA HIS A 94 -5.07 -4.82 -7.47
C HIS A 94 -6.46 -4.28 -7.80
N ILE A 95 -7.00 -3.36 -6.98
CA ILE A 95 -8.27 -2.67 -7.25
C ILE A 95 -8.30 -2.10 -8.68
N ALA A 96 -7.20 -1.49 -9.13
CA ALA A 96 -7.09 -0.94 -10.48
C ALA A 96 -7.19 -2.00 -11.59
N VAL A 97 -6.59 -3.18 -11.38
CA VAL A 97 -6.64 -4.27 -12.37
C VAL A 97 -8.01 -4.95 -12.34
N GLU A 98 -8.58 -5.12 -11.15
CA GLU A 98 -9.94 -5.62 -10.98
C GLU A 98 -10.97 -4.70 -11.67
N ALA A 99 -10.82 -3.38 -11.56
CA ALA A 99 -11.67 -2.40 -12.22
C ALA A 99 -11.60 -2.45 -13.76
N VAL A 100 -10.46 -2.77 -14.35
CA VAL A 100 -10.33 -2.94 -15.81
C VAL A 100 -10.95 -4.27 -16.27
N ILE A 101 -10.81 -5.31 -15.45
CA ILE A 101 -11.28 -6.67 -15.79
C ILE A 101 -12.80 -6.83 -15.55
N THR A 102 -13.47 -5.91 -14.83
CA THR A 102 -14.94 -5.95 -14.66
C THR A 102 -15.71 -5.85 -15.98
N LEU A 103 -15.12 -5.28 -17.04
CA LEU A 103 -15.72 -5.24 -18.38
C LEU A 103 -15.62 -6.58 -19.13
N ALA A 104 -14.82 -7.53 -18.65
CA ALA A 104 -14.63 -8.83 -19.29
C ALA A 104 -15.71 -9.85 -18.87
N PRO A 105 -15.99 -10.87 -19.70
CA PRO A 105 -16.88 -11.97 -19.34
C PRO A 105 -16.43 -12.68 -18.05
N LYS A 106 -17.38 -13.12 -17.22
CA LYS A 106 -17.13 -13.70 -15.88
C LYS A 106 -16.01 -14.76 -15.87
N ALA A 107 -16.04 -15.70 -16.82
CA ALA A 107 -15.03 -16.75 -16.91
C ALA A 107 -13.62 -16.22 -17.22
N VAL A 108 -13.49 -15.22 -18.10
CA VAL A 108 -12.19 -14.60 -18.42
C VAL A 108 -11.68 -13.83 -17.21
N ARG A 109 -12.57 -13.08 -16.55
CA ARG A 109 -12.25 -12.33 -15.33
C ARG A 109 -11.66 -13.22 -14.24
N HIS A 110 -12.29 -14.36 -13.97
CA HIS A 110 -11.79 -15.31 -12.96
C HIS A 110 -10.35 -15.76 -13.27
N TRP A 111 -10.12 -16.30 -14.46
CA TRP A 111 -8.81 -16.85 -14.83
C TRP A 111 -7.72 -15.79 -14.88
N THR A 112 -8.01 -14.59 -15.39
CA THR A 112 -7.05 -13.48 -15.39
C THR A 112 -6.64 -13.11 -13.97
N LEU A 113 -7.59 -13.03 -13.05
CA LEU A 113 -7.34 -12.71 -11.64
C LEU A 113 -6.56 -13.81 -10.91
N VAL A 114 -6.84 -15.08 -11.19
CA VAL A 114 -6.07 -16.23 -10.69
C VAL A 114 -4.61 -16.15 -11.18
N ILE A 115 -4.40 -15.85 -12.46
CA ILE A 115 -3.05 -15.72 -13.03
C ILE A 115 -2.29 -14.57 -12.36
N ILE A 116 -2.93 -13.42 -12.15
CA ILE A 116 -2.32 -12.26 -11.49
C ILE A 116 -1.90 -12.62 -10.07
N ASP A 117 -2.79 -13.20 -9.26
CA ASP A 117 -2.46 -13.59 -7.88
C ASP A 117 -1.33 -14.63 -7.84
N GLY A 118 -1.32 -15.57 -8.79
CA GLY A 118 -0.25 -16.55 -8.94
C GLY A 118 1.10 -15.91 -9.25
N LEU A 119 1.13 -14.96 -10.19
CA LEU A 119 2.33 -14.20 -10.55
C LEU A 119 2.84 -13.34 -9.38
N VAL A 120 1.95 -12.67 -8.65
CA VAL A 120 2.29 -11.88 -7.47
C VAL A 120 2.87 -12.76 -6.38
N THR A 121 2.26 -13.92 -6.12
CA THR A 121 2.75 -14.90 -5.14
C THR A 121 4.14 -15.39 -5.51
N LEU A 122 4.35 -15.77 -6.77
CA LEU A 122 5.66 -16.21 -7.27
C LEU A 122 6.71 -15.11 -7.15
N PHE A 123 6.39 -13.89 -7.59
CA PHE A 123 7.29 -12.75 -7.54
C PHE A 123 7.69 -12.39 -6.10
N CYS A 124 6.71 -12.24 -5.21
CA CYS A 124 6.98 -11.93 -3.81
C CYS A 124 7.80 -13.05 -3.14
N GLY A 125 7.49 -14.32 -3.44
CA GLY A 125 8.22 -15.47 -2.88
C GLY A 125 9.66 -15.54 -3.35
N ALA A 126 9.90 -15.33 -4.66
CA ALA A 126 11.25 -15.28 -5.22
C ALA A 126 12.05 -14.11 -4.63
N MET A 127 11.44 -12.93 -4.53
CA MET A 127 12.08 -11.76 -3.92
C MET A 127 12.38 -11.96 -2.43
N ALA A 128 11.50 -12.63 -1.68
CA ALA A 128 11.73 -12.97 -0.27
C ALA A 128 12.97 -13.87 -0.11
N TRP A 129 13.10 -14.87 -0.99
CA TRP A 129 14.25 -15.77 -1.03
C TRP A 129 15.55 -15.05 -1.36
N TYR A 130 15.57 -14.23 -2.42
CA TYR A 130 16.74 -13.42 -2.75
C TYR A 130 17.10 -12.45 -1.63
N GLY A 131 16.11 -11.84 -0.98
CA GLY A 131 16.33 -10.98 0.18
C GLY A 131 16.97 -11.71 1.37
N TYR A 132 16.55 -12.95 1.63
CA TYR A 132 17.14 -13.80 2.66
C TYR A 132 18.60 -14.15 2.34
N GLU A 133 18.86 -14.58 1.10
CA GLU A 133 20.21 -14.94 0.65
C GLU A 133 21.16 -13.74 0.68
N LEU A 134 20.66 -12.55 0.33
CA LEU A 134 21.41 -11.30 0.38
C LEU A 134 21.68 -10.88 1.84
N GLY A 135 20.70 -11.02 2.74
CA GLY A 135 20.89 -10.73 4.17
C GLY A 135 21.89 -11.67 4.85
N ALA A 136 21.90 -12.95 4.47
CA ALA A 136 22.86 -13.93 4.97
C ALA A 136 24.29 -13.71 4.46
N ARG A 137 24.44 -13.09 3.27
CA ARG A 137 25.75 -12.84 2.64
C ARG A 137 26.23 -11.38 2.75
N ALA A 138 25.42 -10.47 3.29
CA ALA A 138 25.72 -9.05 3.34
C ALA A 138 26.97 -8.77 4.20
N PRO A 139 28.08 -8.29 3.63
CA PRO A 139 29.25 -7.91 4.40
C PRO A 139 29.07 -6.51 5.02
N GLY A 140 29.36 -6.40 6.32
CA GLY A 140 29.75 -5.15 6.98
C GLY A 140 28.65 -4.31 7.65
N TYR A 141 29.14 -3.34 8.42
CA TYR A 141 28.38 -2.33 9.16
C TYR A 141 28.05 -1.12 8.26
N MET A 142 27.05 -0.33 8.67
CA MET A 142 26.68 0.95 8.05
C MET A 142 27.84 1.97 8.15
N VAL A 143 27.87 2.94 7.22
CA VAL A 143 29.03 3.85 7.09
C VAL A 143 29.02 4.92 8.17
N SER A 144 27.83 5.37 8.60
CA SER A 144 27.68 6.43 9.60
C SER A 144 27.07 5.97 10.93
N VAL A 145 26.55 4.75 11.00
CA VAL A 145 25.86 4.20 12.18
C VAL A 145 26.30 2.77 12.41
N ASP A 146 26.57 2.36 13.65
CA ASP A 146 27.16 1.06 13.96
C ASP A 146 26.13 -0.09 14.01
N ILE A 147 25.15 -0.06 13.10
CA ILE A 147 24.12 -1.11 12.96
C ILE A 147 24.52 -2.02 11.79
N PRO A 148 24.45 -3.35 11.95
CA PRO A 148 24.70 -4.26 10.86
C PRO A 148 23.63 -4.12 9.77
N LYS A 149 24.05 -3.89 8.51
CA LYS A 149 23.15 -3.74 7.35
C LYS A 149 22.21 -4.93 7.15
N SER A 150 22.58 -6.10 7.66
CA SER A 150 21.80 -7.33 7.59
C SER A 150 20.39 -7.16 8.12
N VAL A 151 20.18 -6.36 9.17
CA VAL A 151 18.86 -6.13 9.79
C VAL A 151 17.84 -5.65 8.76
N ILE A 152 18.22 -4.77 7.85
CA ILE A 152 17.31 -4.24 6.83
C ILE A 152 16.94 -5.33 5.82
N TYR A 153 17.90 -6.14 5.38
CA TYR A 153 17.63 -7.26 4.48
C TYR A 153 16.69 -8.29 5.12
N TRP A 154 16.84 -8.54 6.42
CA TRP A 154 15.92 -9.39 7.18
C TRP A 154 14.51 -8.79 7.27
N VAL A 155 14.38 -7.48 7.54
CA VAL A 155 13.08 -6.79 7.55
C VAL A 155 12.41 -6.85 6.18
N VAL A 156 13.15 -6.60 5.11
CA VAL A 156 12.65 -6.66 3.73
C VAL A 156 12.20 -8.09 3.38
N SER A 157 13.04 -9.09 3.67
CA SER A 157 12.72 -10.50 3.43
C SER A 157 11.50 -10.94 4.22
N ALA A 158 11.38 -10.55 5.50
CA ALA A 158 10.23 -10.83 6.33
C ALA A 158 8.94 -10.18 5.80
N GLY A 159 9.01 -8.90 5.36
CA GLY A 159 7.88 -8.21 4.75
C GLY A 159 7.41 -8.90 3.47
N LEU A 160 8.35 -9.28 2.59
CA LEU A 160 8.05 -10.02 1.36
C LEU A 160 7.50 -11.43 1.64
N ALA A 161 8.01 -12.12 2.65
CA ALA A 161 7.49 -13.41 3.07
C ALA A 161 6.03 -13.29 3.56
N ALA A 162 5.72 -12.28 4.38
CA ALA A 162 4.36 -11.99 4.81
C ALA A 162 3.43 -11.66 3.63
N MET A 163 3.88 -10.81 2.68
CA MET A 163 3.14 -10.53 1.44
C MET A 163 2.88 -11.79 0.61
N THR A 164 3.86 -12.69 0.53
CA THR A 164 3.74 -13.97 -0.17
C THR A 164 2.65 -14.85 0.45
N VAL A 165 2.59 -14.91 1.79
CA VAL A 165 1.54 -15.65 2.50
C VAL A 165 0.16 -15.07 2.17
N HIS A 166 0.00 -13.75 2.23
CA HIS A 166 -1.27 -13.10 1.90
C HIS A 166 -1.67 -13.29 0.43
N ALA A 167 -0.71 -13.23 -0.49
CA ALA A 167 -0.93 -13.49 -1.92
C ALA A 167 -1.32 -14.97 -2.16
N ALA A 168 -0.64 -15.92 -1.51
CA ALA A 168 -0.94 -17.35 -1.60
C ALA A 168 -2.34 -17.69 -1.05
N ILE A 169 -2.72 -17.11 0.10
CA ILE A 169 -4.07 -17.29 0.67
C ILE A 169 -5.13 -16.82 -0.32
N ARG A 170 -4.95 -15.64 -0.92
CA ARG A 170 -5.90 -15.11 -1.91
C ARG A 170 -5.95 -15.96 -3.18
N PHE A 171 -4.80 -16.38 -3.69
CA PHE A 171 -4.72 -17.30 -4.82
C PHE A 171 -5.52 -18.59 -4.56
N VAL A 172 -5.35 -19.20 -3.38
CA VAL A 172 -6.09 -20.42 -2.99
C VAL A 172 -7.60 -20.14 -2.81
N GLN A 173 -7.97 -19.02 -2.21
CA GLN A 173 -9.38 -18.63 -2.03
C GLN A 173 -10.06 -18.40 -3.38
N ARG A 174 -9.35 -17.79 -4.33
CA ARG A 174 -9.83 -17.55 -5.69
C ARG A 174 -10.00 -18.84 -6.47
N LEU A 175 -9.03 -19.76 -6.40
CA LEU A 175 -9.15 -21.11 -6.97
C LEU A 175 -10.33 -21.92 -6.42
N LYS A 176 -10.69 -21.69 -5.14
CA LYS A 176 -11.85 -22.33 -4.50
C LYS A 176 -13.19 -21.66 -4.85
N GLY A 177 -13.22 -20.65 -5.71
CA GLY A 177 -14.43 -19.93 -6.13
C GLY A 177 -15.02 -18.96 -5.09
N LYS A 178 -14.49 -18.92 -3.87
CA LYS A 178 -15.07 -18.18 -2.73
C LYS A 178 -15.23 -16.67 -2.96
N LEU A 179 -14.38 -16.07 -3.79
CA LEU A 179 -14.39 -14.63 -4.07
C LEU A 179 -15.39 -14.23 -5.16
N GLU A 180 -15.82 -15.16 -6.02
CA GLU A 180 -16.83 -14.87 -7.05
C GLU A 180 -18.27 -14.88 -6.50
N ASP A 181 -18.52 -15.73 -5.50
CA ASP A 181 -19.83 -15.82 -4.83
C ASP A 181 -20.15 -14.53 -4.06
N GLU A 182 -19.16 -13.98 -3.35
CA GLU A 182 -19.29 -12.73 -2.59
C GLU A 182 -19.48 -11.52 -3.50
N THR A 183 -18.75 -11.47 -4.63
CA THR A 183 -18.91 -10.40 -5.63
C THR A 183 -20.25 -10.49 -6.38
N SER A 184 -20.75 -11.70 -6.67
CA SER A 184 -22.08 -11.86 -7.31
C SER A 184 -23.23 -11.55 -6.35
N GLY A 185 -23.09 -11.84 -5.05
CA GLY A 185 -24.10 -11.49 -4.04
C GLY A 185 -24.26 -9.98 -3.89
N ALA A 186 -23.15 -9.23 -3.83
CA ALA A 186 -23.17 -7.77 -3.66
C ALA A 186 -23.65 -6.96 -4.89
N ILE A 187 -23.78 -7.58 -6.06
CA ILE A 187 -24.31 -6.90 -7.28
C ILE A 187 -25.82 -7.14 -7.44
N LEU A 188 -26.41 -8.08 -6.68
CA LEU A 188 -27.83 -8.44 -6.75
C LEU A 188 -28.68 -7.85 -5.61
N ASP A 189 -28.04 -7.23 -4.61
CA ASP A 189 -28.65 -6.42 -3.54
C ASP A 189 -28.41 -4.92 -3.81
#